data_AF-A0AA42CNP3-F1
#
_entry.id   AF-A0AA42CNP3-F1
#
_cell.length_a   1.000
_cell.length_b   1.000
_cell.length_c   1.000
_cell.angle_alpha   90.00
_cell.angle_beta   90.00
_cell.angle_gamma   90.00
#
_symmetry.space_group_name_H-M   'P 1'
#
loop_
_entity.id
_entity.type
_entity.pdbx_description
1 polymer ?
#
loop_
_entity_poly.entity_id
_entity_poly.type
_entity_poly.pdbx_seq_one_letter_code
_entity_poly.pdbx_strand_id
1 'polypeptide(L)' 'MRASEAQADAEVAELMAHYGVTRVSVDYYHYRTYRYSNPDDAIAQARLDASQNNIEPKGV' A
#
# COMPACT_ATOMS: atom_id res chain seq x y z
N MET A 1 -14.55 6.37 18.52
CA MET A 1 -13.39 5.47 18.31
C MET A 1 -12.14 6.31 18.47
N ARG A 2 -11.21 5.99 19.41
CA ARG A 2 -9.82 6.55 19.47
C ARG A 2 -8.97 6.22 20.72
N ALA A 3 -9.45 5.42 21.69
CA ALA A 3 -8.61 4.99 22.82
C ALA A 3 -7.94 3.62 22.58
N SER A 4 -8.64 2.71 21.89
CA SER A 4 -8.18 1.34 21.65
C SER A 4 -7.03 1.23 20.63
N GLU A 5 -7.02 2.09 19.61
CA GLU A 5 -5.98 2.09 18.58
C GLU A 5 -4.65 2.65 19.12
N ALA A 6 -4.71 3.75 19.87
CA ALA A 6 -3.52 4.37 20.45
C ALA A 6 -2.82 3.46 21.47
N GLN A 7 -3.59 2.65 22.21
CA GLN A 7 -3.03 1.71 23.18
C GLN A 7 -2.40 0.49 22.50
N ALA A 8 -3.00 0.01 21.41
CA ALA A 8 -2.42 -1.04 20.58
C ALA A 8 -1.11 -0.58 19.89
N ASP A 9 -1.06 0.66 19.40
CA ASP A 9 0.15 1.21 18.79
C ASP A 9 1.31 1.33 19.79
N ALA A 10 1.01 1.68 21.05
CA ALA A 10 2.00 1.76 22.12
C ALA A 10 2.56 0.37 22.49
N GLU A 11 1.69 -0.63 22.66
CA GLU A 11 2.08 -2.01 22.95
C GLU A 11 2.95 -2.59 21.83
N VAL A 12 2.58 -2.36 20.57
CA VAL A 12 3.37 -2.78 19.41
C VAL A 12 4.75 -2.11 19.41
N ALA A 13 4.82 -0.82 19.71
CA ALA A 13 6.10 -0.11 19.78
C ALA A 13 7.03 -0.65 20.89
N GLU A 14 6.49 -0.99 22.06
CA GLU A 14 7.24 -1.59 23.16
C GLU A 14 7.78 -2.98 22.78
N LEU A 15 6.98 -3.82 22.13
CA LEU A 15 7.42 -5.13 21.65
C LEU A 15 8.50 -5.01 20.57
N MET A 16 8.34 -4.06 19.64
CA MET A 16 9.36 -3.79 18.62
C MET A 16 10.70 -3.41 19.24
N ALA A 17 10.69 -2.53 20.25
CA ALA A 17 11.89 -2.17 20.99
C ALA A 17 12.49 -3.36 21.77
N HIS A 18 11.66 -4.14 22.46
CA HIS A 18 12.09 -5.28 23.26
C HIS A 18 12.80 -6.36 22.43
N TYR A 19 12.27 -6.64 21.23
CA TYR A 19 12.83 -7.65 20.32
C TYR A 19 13.83 -7.08 19.30
N GLY A 20 14.15 -5.79 19.35
CA GLY A 20 15.06 -5.14 18.40
C GLY A 20 14.51 -5.08 16.96
N VAL A 21 13.19 -5.14 16.78
CA VAL A 21 12.53 -5.05 15.48
C VAL A 21 12.48 -3.59 15.04
N THR A 22 13.00 -3.32 13.84
CA THR A 22 12.94 -1.97 13.22
C THR A 22 11.85 -1.94 12.15
N ARG A 23 11.03 -0.90 12.14
CA ARG A 23 10.06 -0.67 11.05
C ARG A 23 10.80 -0.14 9.83
N VAL A 24 10.68 -0.85 8.70
CA VAL A 24 11.15 -0.35 7.40
C VAL A 24 9.92 0.05 6.59
N SER A 25 9.84 1.32 6.19
CA SER A 25 8.79 1.78 5.28
C SER A 25 8.96 1.09 3.93
N VAL A 26 7.90 0.45 3.44
CA VAL A 26 7.84 -0.08 2.08
C VAL A 26 7.14 0.95 1.21
N ASP A 27 7.76 1.31 0.08
CA ASP A 27 7.10 2.10 -0.95
C ASP A 27 6.03 1.25 -1.64
N TYR A 28 4.83 1.79 -1.75
CA TYR A 28 3.74 1.13 -2.46
C TYR A 28 3.30 1.95 -3.66
N TYR A 29 3.10 1.25 -4.76
CA TYR A 29 2.71 1.80 -6.04
C TYR A 29 1.21 1.65 -6.19
N HIS A 30 0.53 2.72 -6.59
CA HIS A 30 -0.92 2.70 -6.77
C HIS A 30 -1.24 2.72 -8.26
N TYR A 31 -2.13 1.82 -8.68
CA TYR A 31 -2.78 1.89 -9.98
C TYR A 31 -4.29 1.77 -9.76
N ARG A 32 -5.03 2.81 -10.15
CA ARG A 32 -6.45 2.99 -9.81
C ARG A 32 -6.68 2.84 -8.30
N THR A 33 -7.50 1.89 -7.87
CA THR A 33 -7.82 1.59 -6.47
C THR A 33 -6.95 0.48 -5.87
N TYR A 34 -6.02 -0.07 -6.65
CA TYR A 34 -5.17 -1.18 -6.24
C TYR A 34 -3.78 -0.70 -5.82
N ARG A 35 -3.23 -1.38 -4.81
CA ARG A 35 -1.92 -1.11 -4.22
C ARG A 35 -1.00 -2.29 -4.51
N TYR A 36 0.19 -1.99 -5.01
CA TYR A 36 1.22 -2.95 -5.40
C TYR A 36 2.48 -2.70 -4.58
N SER A 37 3.18 -3.77 -4.22
CA SER A 37 4.50 -3.69 -3.56
C SER A 37 5.66 -3.62 -4.56
N ASN A 38 5.40 -3.85 -5.85
CA ASN A 38 6.40 -3.83 -6.93
C ASN A 38 5.90 -2.92 -8.06
N PRO A 39 6.73 -1.98 -8.57
CA PRO A 39 6.34 -1.13 -9.71
C PRO A 39 6.07 -1.92 -11.00
N ASP A 40 6.77 -3.02 -11.24
CA ASP A 40 6.60 -3.83 -12.46
C ASP A 40 5.20 -4.43 -12.53
N ASP A 41 4.63 -4.86 -11.40
CA ASP A 41 3.28 -5.39 -11.32
C ASP A 41 2.23 -4.30 -11.61
N ALA A 42 2.41 -3.12 -11.03
CA ALA A 42 1.53 -1.97 -11.29
C ALA A 42 1.56 -1.57 -12.77
N ILE A 43 2.74 -1.57 -13.40
CA ILE A 43 2.93 -1.26 -14.82
C ILE A 43 2.35 -2.37 -15.71
N ALA A 44 2.54 -3.64 -15.35
CA ALA A 44 1.98 -4.76 -16.09
C ALA A 44 0.44 -4.69 -16.11
N GLN A 45 -0.19 -4.39 -14.97
CA GLN A 45 -1.64 -4.18 -14.90
C GLN A 45 -2.10 -2.96 -15.72
N ALA A 46 -1.36 -1.85 -15.67
CA ALA A 46 -1.66 -0.69 -16.51
C ALA A 46 -1.57 -1.02 -18.02
N ARG A 47 -0.57 -1.81 -18.44
CA ARG A 47 -0.43 -2.26 -19.84
C ARG A 47 -1.55 -3.21 -20.25
N LEU A 48 -1.92 -4.14 -19.37
CA LEU A 48 -3.04 -5.05 -19.60
C LEU A 48 -4.33 -4.26 -19.81
N ASP A 49 -4.68 -3.34 -18.91
CA ASP A 49 -5.85 -2.47 -19.04
C ASP A 49 -5.84 -1.66 -20.35
N ALA A 50 -4.67 -1.13 -20.74
CA ALA A 50 -4.50 -0.41 -21.99
C ALA A 50 -4.75 -1.29 -23.23
N SER A 51 -4.27 -2.53 -23.20
CA SER A 51 -4.49 -3.49 -24.30
C SER A 51 -5.91 -4.04 -24.38
N GLN A 52 -6.62 -4.10 -23.24
CA GLN A 52 -7.98 -4.64 -23.15
C GLN A 52 -9.06 -3.61 -23.50
N ASN A 53 -8.68 -2.45 -24.06
CA ASN A 53 -9.59 -1.35 -24.45
C ASN A 53 -10.51 -0.88 -23.30
N ASN A 54 -10.10 -1.14 -22.05
CA ASN A 54 -10.87 -0.86 -20.83
C ASN A 54 -10.44 0.47 -20.18
N ILE A 55 -9.89 1.35 -21.01
CA ILE A 55 -9.62 2.75 -20.70
C ILE A 55 -10.73 3.55 -21.33
N GLU A 56 -11.83 3.75 -20.59
CA GLU A 56 -12.60 4.97 -20.82
C GLU A 56 -11.66 6.14 -20.48
N PRO A 57 -11.31 7.03 -21.42
CA PRO A 57 -10.69 8.28 -21.04
C PRO A 57 -11.70 8.97 -20.12
N LYS A 58 -11.32 9.24 -18.86
CA LYS A 58 -12.09 10.20 -18.06
C LYS A 58 -12.08 11.51 -18.84
N GLY A 59 -13.20 11.79 -19.49
CA GLY A 59 -13.44 13.06 -20.14
C GLY A 59 -13.36 14.18 -19.11
N VAL A 60 -12.63 15.22 -19.51
CA VAL A 60 -12.71 16.64 -19.12
C VAL A 60 -13.03 16.99 -17.67
#